data_AF-A0A444FGY5-F1
#
_entry.id   AF-A0A444FGY5-F1
#
_cell.length_a   1.000
_cell.length_b   1.000
_cell.length_c   1.000
_cell.angle_alpha   90.00
_cell.angle_beta   90.00
_cell.angle_gamma   90.00
#
_symmetry.space_group_name_H-M   'P 1'
#
loop_
_entity.id
_entity.type
_entity.pdbx_description
1 polymer ?
#
loop_
_entity_poly.entity_id
_entity_poly.type
_entity_poly.pdbx_seq_one_letter_code
_entity_poly.pdbx_strand_id
1 'polypeptide(L)'
;MGWQGCDPSTDFRGGGFISLENLIFFATNYPNSFQTLLHKTEGRRADWEYPFAVAGVNISFMLIQMLDLQSVSVLPSSKAGVRFLELLGEDEKAFDDLYCIAFRMLDAQWLAKGASYMEFNEVLKSTRNQLERELALEDITSVKDLPAYNMLM
;
A
#
# COMPACT_ATOMS: atom_id res chain seq x y z
N MET A 1 -10.11 2.33 13.89
CA MET A 1 -9.03 1.60 13.18
C MET A 1 -9.56 0.51 12.25
N GLY A 2 -10.64 -0.22 12.58
CA GLY A 2 -11.22 -1.21 11.64
C GLY A 2 -10.40 -2.49 11.56
N TRP A 3 -10.13 -3.11 12.71
CA TRP A 3 -9.51 -4.44 12.85
C TRP A 3 -10.58 -5.53 12.57
N GLN A 4 -10.19 -6.76 12.18
CA GLN A 4 -11.18 -7.84 11.91
C GLN A 4 -11.81 -8.37 13.20
N GLY A 5 -11.19 -8.16 14.35
CA GLY A 5 -11.68 -8.63 15.65
C GLY A 5 -11.37 -7.70 16.82
N CYS A 6 -11.74 -8.14 18.03
CA CYS A 6 -11.50 -7.40 19.27
C CYS A 6 -10.02 -7.38 19.68
N ASP A 7 -9.22 -8.29 19.15
CA ASP A 7 -7.77 -8.35 19.35
C ASP A 7 -7.03 -8.05 18.04
N PRO A 8 -6.46 -6.82 17.91
CA PRO A 8 -5.70 -6.41 16.73
C PRO A 8 -4.50 -7.31 16.42
N SER A 9 -3.96 -8.03 17.43
CA SER A 9 -2.80 -8.91 17.24
C SER A 9 -3.08 -10.04 16.22
N THR A 10 -4.35 -10.41 16.08
CA THR A 10 -4.78 -11.51 15.20
C THR A 10 -4.76 -11.15 13.72
N ASP A 11 -4.83 -9.85 13.38
CA ASP A 11 -4.78 -9.35 12.00
C ASP A 11 -3.35 -9.41 11.41
N PHE A 12 -2.32 -9.48 12.26
CA PHE A 12 -0.91 -9.45 11.84
C PHE A 12 -0.33 -10.83 11.48
N ARG A 13 -1.13 -11.90 11.35
CA ARG A 13 -0.56 -13.27 11.26
C ARG A 13 0.22 -13.60 10.00
N GLY A 14 -0.01 -12.91 8.88
CA GLY A 14 0.83 -13.08 7.68
C GLY A 14 1.49 -11.79 7.18
N GLY A 15 0.93 -10.62 7.49
CA GLY A 15 1.50 -9.31 7.19
C GLY A 15 2.40 -8.83 8.32
N GLY A 16 2.42 -9.58 9.42
CA GLY A 16 3.40 -9.52 10.48
C GLY A 16 3.59 -8.15 11.12
N PHE A 17 4.68 -8.09 11.87
CA PHE A 17 5.26 -6.88 12.42
C PHE A 17 5.48 -5.79 11.35
N ILE A 18 5.79 -6.16 10.10
CA ILE A 18 6.05 -5.19 9.02
C ILE A 18 4.84 -4.31 8.69
N SER A 19 3.62 -4.85 8.67
CA SER A 19 2.44 -4.02 8.41
C SER A 19 2.11 -3.04 9.55
N LEU A 20 2.52 -3.35 10.78
CA LEU A 20 2.48 -2.40 11.89
C LEU A 20 3.52 -1.29 11.72
N GLU A 21 4.76 -1.65 11.37
CA GLU A 21 5.82 -0.69 11.07
C GLU A 21 5.43 0.24 9.94
N ASN A 22 4.83 -0.28 8.87
CA ASN A 22 4.33 0.53 7.76
C ASN A 22 3.24 1.52 8.21
N LEU A 23 2.30 1.10 9.06
CA LEU A 23 1.27 2.00 9.60
C LEU A 23 1.88 3.10 10.48
N ILE A 24 2.88 2.76 11.31
CA ILE A 24 3.60 3.72 12.15
C ILE A 24 4.38 4.70 11.27
N PHE A 25 5.08 4.20 10.25
CA PHE A 25 5.79 5.03 9.29
C PHE A 25 4.83 6.00 8.60
N PHE A 26 3.68 5.51 8.13
CA PHE A 26 2.69 6.33 7.44
C PHE A 26 2.14 7.44 8.36
N ALA A 27 1.76 7.08 9.59
CA ALA A 27 1.28 8.05 10.58
C ALA A 27 2.32 9.13 10.94
N THR A 28 3.60 8.76 10.92
CA THR A 28 4.71 9.65 11.33
C THR A 28 5.16 10.56 10.18
N ASN A 29 5.28 10.03 8.97
CA ASN A 29 5.87 10.74 7.83
C ASN A 29 4.84 11.49 6.98
N TYR A 30 3.59 10.99 6.91
CA TYR A 30 2.52 11.62 6.14
C TYR A 30 1.23 11.75 6.98
N PRO A 31 1.28 12.48 8.11
CA PRO A 31 0.19 12.52 9.09
C PRO A 31 -1.13 13.01 8.50
N ASN A 32 -1.12 14.01 7.62
CA ASN A 32 -2.35 14.52 7.00
C ASN A 32 -3.03 13.45 6.14
N SER A 33 -2.26 12.81 5.25
CA SER A 33 -2.71 11.73 4.39
C SER A 33 -3.23 10.54 5.21
N PHE A 34 -2.51 10.16 6.27
CA PHE A 34 -2.94 9.13 7.21
C PHE A 34 -4.27 9.47 7.89
N GLN A 35 -4.43 10.68 8.43
CA GLN A 35 -5.66 11.11 9.11
C GLN A 35 -6.85 11.15 8.15
N THR A 36 -6.64 11.64 6.92
CA THR A 36 -7.66 11.63 5.86
C THR A 36 -8.15 10.22 5.56
N LEU A 37 -7.24 9.25 5.44
CA LEU A 37 -7.58 7.85 5.19
C LEU A 37 -8.22 7.17 6.40
N LEU A 38 -7.74 7.47 7.61
CA LEU A 38 -8.27 6.90 8.84
C LEU A 38 -9.71 7.36 9.10
N HIS A 39 -9.98 8.64 8.87
CA HIS A 39 -11.28 9.25 9.12
C HIS A 39 -12.19 9.32 7.89
N LYS A 40 -11.72 8.85 6.72
CA LYS A 40 -12.48 8.81 5.46
C LYS A 40 -13.08 10.18 5.10
N THR A 41 -12.29 11.24 5.25
CA THR A 41 -12.76 12.63 5.13
C THR A 41 -13.03 13.07 3.69
N GLU A 42 -12.57 12.31 2.71
CA GLU A 42 -12.70 12.62 1.28
C GLU A 42 -13.73 11.74 0.57
N GLY A 43 -14.39 12.32 -0.44
CA GLY A 43 -15.25 11.61 -1.39
C GLY A 43 -16.58 11.13 -0.81
N ARG A 44 -17.44 10.60 -1.69
CA ARG A 44 -18.68 9.93 -1.27
C ARG A 44 -18.39 8.46 -1.02
N ARG A 45 -18.60 8.02 0.21
CA ARG A 45 -18.30 6.67 0.70
C ARG A 45 -19.54 5.78 0.62
N ALA A 46 -19.35 4.48 0.41
CA ALA A 46 -20.43 3.50 0.52
C ALA A 46 -20.73 3.22 2.00
N ASP A 47 -21.95 2.75 2.31
CA ASP A 47 -22.30 2.38 3.70
C ASP A 47 -21.40 1.26 4.23
N TRP A 48 -21.02 0.32 3.36
CA TRP A 48 -20.10 -0.78 3.65
C TRP A 48 -18.68 -0.42 3.21
N GLU A 49 -18.02 0.42 4.01
CA GLU A 49 -16.67 0.93 3.76
C GLU A 49 -15.57 -0.11 4.06
N TYR A 50 -14.38 0.03 3.47
CA TYR A 50 -13.27 -0.85 3.81
C TYR A 50 -12.72 -0.56 5.23
N PRO A 51 -12.38 -1.60 6.01
CA PRO A 51 -11.75 -1.40 7.30
C PRO A 51 -10.32 -0.88 7.11
N PHE A 52 -10.00 0.29 7.65
CA PHE A 52 -8.71 0.97 7.46
C PHE A 52 -7.51 0.05 7.78
N ALA A 53 -7.49 -0.57 8.95
CA ALA A 53 -6.38 -1.42 9.35
C ALA A 53 -6.27 -2.71 8.51
N VAL A 54 -7.40 -3.32 8.17
CA VAL A 54 -7.43 -4.49 7.26
C VAL A 54 -6.88 -4.13 5.89
N ALA A 55 -7.21 -2.95 5.36
CA ALA A 55 -6.64 -2.48 4.11
C ALA A 55 -5.13 -2.31 4.22
N GLY A 56 -4.64 -1.67 5.28
CA GLY A 56 -3.21 -1.52 5.53
C GLY A 56 -2.48 -2.86 5.55
N VAL A 57 -2.98 -3.84 6.31
CA VAL A 57 -2.38 -5.18 6.37
C VAL A 57 -2.33 -5.82 4.97
N ASN A 58 -3.46 -5.82 4.23
CA ASN A 58 -3.53 -6.41 2.90
C ASN A 58 -2.63 -5.72 1.87
N ILE A 59 -2.39 -4.41 2.01
CA ILE A 59 -1.44 -3.68 1.17
C ILE A 59 -0.02 -4.19 1.42
N SER A 60 0.43 -4.31 2.68
CA SER A 60 1.76 -4.84 2.99
C SER A 60 1.95 -6.24 2.40
N PHE A 61 0.97 -7.12 2.55
CA PHE A 61 0.98 -8.44 1.92
C PHE A 61 1.09 -8.40 0.40
N MET A 62 0.27 -7.56 -0.23
CA MET A 62 0.25 -7.39 -1.68
C MET A 62 1.59 -6.90 -2.20
N LEU A 63 2.23 -5.95 -1.51
CA LEU A 63 3.57 -5.46 -1.85
C LEU A 63 4.63 -6.56 -1.70
N ILE A 64 4.63 -7.29 -0.58
CA ILE A 64 5.56 -8.40 -0.35
C ILE A 64 5.49 -9.43 -1.48
N GLN A 65 4.29 -9.79 -1.93
CA GLN A 65 4.07 -10.72 -3.03
C GLN A 65 4.43 -10.13 -4.39
N MET A 66 4.12 -8.86 -4.62
CA MET A 66 4.40 -8.15 -5.88
C MET A 66 5.90 -8.00 -6.12
N LEU A 67 6.65 -7.70 -5.06
CA LEU A 67 8.09 -7.43 -5.08
C LEU A 67 8.94 -8.70 -4.86
N ASP A 68 8.32 -9.86 -4.68
CA ASP A 68 8.98 -11.16 -4.50
C ASP A 68 9.92 -11.21 -3.27
N LEU A 69 9.57 -10.48 -2.20
CA LEU A 69 10.41 -10.35 -0.99
C LEU A 69 10.43 -11.59 -0.09
N GLN A 70 9.58 -12.57 -0.38
CA GLN A 70 9.54 -13.86 0.31
C GLN A 70 10.36 -14.94 -0.42
N SER A 71 10.93 -14.64 -1.59
CA SER A 71 11.71 -15.62 -2.32
C SER A 71 12.99 -15.99 -1.57
N VAL A 72 13.32 -17.28 -1.61
CA VAL A 72 14.60 -17.82 -1.09
C VAL A 72 15.76 -17.45 -2.03
N SER A 73 15.47 -16.97 -3.24
CA SER A 73 16.50 -16.49 -4.18
C SER A 73 17.03 -15.11 -3.77
N VAL A 74 18.33 -14.90 -3.98
CA VAL A 74 19.02 -13.62 -3.71
C VAL A 74 18.47 -12.46 -4.55
N LEU A 75 17.88 -12.77 -5.71
CA LEU A 75 17.29 -11.79 -6.62
C LEU A 75 15.80 -12.08 -6.84
N PRO A 76 14.93 -11.05 -6.82
CA PRO A 76 13.55 -11.12 -7.25
C PRO A 76 13.41 -11.61 -8.69
N SER A 77 12.41 -12.46 -8.92
CA SER A 77 12.06 -12.94 -10.25
C SER A 77 11.12 -12.00 -11.00
N SER A 78 10.38 -11.15 -10.27
CA SER A 78 9.44 -10.19 -10.85
C SER A 78 10.16 -8.92 -11.33
N LYS A 79 9.71 -8.35 -12.46
CA LYS A 79 10.23 -7.06 -12.96
C LYS A 79 10.11 -5.94 -11.92
N ALA A 80 8.98 -5.91 -11.21
CA ALA A 80 8.74 -4.96 -10.14
C ALA A 80 9.72 -5.15 -8.97
N GLY A 81 10.02 -6.39 -8.59
CA GLY A 81 10.99 -6.69 -7.55
C GLY A 81 12.41 -6.30 -7.92
N VAL A 82 12.84 -6.58 -9.16
CA VAL A 82 14.17 -6.17 -9.66
C VAL A 82 14.29 -4.64 -9.62
N ARG A 83 13.29 -3.92 -10.12
CA ARG A 83 13.30 -2.45 -10.09
C ARG A 83 13.27 -1.92 -8.66
N PHE A 84 12.47 -2.52 -7.79
CA PHE A 84 12.41 -2.13 -6.39
C PHE A 84 13.75 -2.29 -5.66
N LEU A 85 14.53 -3.33 -5.96
CA LEU A 85 15.87 -3.47 -5.37
C LEU A 85 16.80 -2.31 -5.73
N GLU A 86 16.72 -1.79 -6.96
CA GLU A 86 17.49 -0.60 -7.36
C GLU A 86 17.08 0.60 -6.50
N LEU A 87 15.77 0.83 -6.35
CA LEU A 87 15.23 1.92 -5.53
C LEU A 87 15.59 1.79 -4.05
N LEU A 88 15.57 0.56 -3.51
CA LEU A 88 15.93 0.29 -2.13
C LEU A 88 17.41 0.54 -1.85
N GLY A 89 18.29 0.35 -2.85
CA GLY A 89 19.70 0.68 -2.76
C GLY A 89 19.96 2.19 -2.63
N GLU A 90 19.04 3.02 -3.13
CA GLU A 90 19.13 4.49 -3.08
C GLU A 90 18.43 5.08 -1.84
N ASP A 91 17.30 4.50 -1.41
CA ASP A 91 16.56 4.94 -0.22
C ASP A 91 16.03 3.75 0.59
N GLU A 92 16.55 3.59 1.81
CA GLU A 92 16.12 2.53 2.74
C GLU A 92 14.62 2.60 3.08
N LYS A 93 13.98 3.77 2.90
CA LYS A 93 12.54 3.98 3.14
C LYS A 93 11.67 3.64 1.92
N ALA A 94 12.25 3.17 0.82
CA ALA A 94 11.53 2.91 -0.42
C ALA A 94 10.32 1.98 -0.23
N PHE A 95 10.43 0.96 0.63
CA PHE A 95 9.31 0.06 0.92
C PHE A 95 8.15 0.79 1.63
N ASP A 96 8.46 1.57 2.66
CA ASP A 96 7.45 2.28 3.45
C ASP A 96 6.79 3.41 2.66
N ASP A 97 7.54 4.10 1.81
CA ASP A 97 6.97 5.10 0.89
C ASP A 97 6.05 4.43 -0.14
N LEU A 98 6.44 3.29 -0.72
CA LEU A 98 5.58 2.50 -1.61
C LEU A 98 4.29 2.05 -0.91
N TYR A 99 4.38 1.67 0.37
CA TYR A 99 3.21 1.34 1.18
C TYR A 99 2.25 2.53 1.30
N CYS A 100 2.76 3.72 1.61
CA CYS A 100 1.94 4.92 1.74
C CYS A 100 1.25 5.26 0.40
N ILE A 101 2.00 5.19 -0.71
CA ILE A 101 1.47 5.40 -2.07
C ILE A 101 0.37 4.39 -2.38
N ALA A 102 0.63 3.09 -2.13
CA ALA A 102 -0.32 2.03 -2.41
C ALA A 102 -1.63 2.22 -1.62
N PHE A 103 -1.56 2.71 -0.38
CA PHE A 103 -2.74 3.02 0.41
C PHE A 103 -3.55 4.16 -0.19
N ARG A 104 -2.91 5.27 -0.56
CA ARG A 104 -3.62 6.38 -1.21
C ARG A 104 -4.19 5.98 -2.57
N MET A 105 -3.47 5.17 -3.33
CA MET A 105 -3.93 4.64 -4.61
C MET A 105 -5.14 3.72 -4.43
N LEU A 106 -5.14 2.85 -3.42
CA LEU A 106 -6.29 2.02 -3.07
C LEU A 106 -7.52 2.88 -2.76
N ASP A 107 -7.35 3.94 -1.96
CA ASP A 107 -8.45 4.84 -1.60
C ASP A 107 -8.99 5.63 -2.79
N ALA A 108 -8.09 6.12 -3.66
CA ALA A 108 -8.47 6.82 -4.87
C ALA A 108 -9.27 5.92 -5.82
N GLN A 109 -8.84 4.67 -6.00
CA GLN A 109 -9.55 3.69 -6.82
C GLN A 109 -10.88 3.27 -6.18
N TRP A 110 -10.92 3.13 -4.85
CA TRP A 110 -12.14 2.85 -4.10
C TRP A 110 -13.21 3.92 -4.33
N LEU A 111 -12.82 5.18 -4.19
CA LEU A 111 -13.69 6.34 -4.43
C LEU A 111 -14.13 6.45 -5.88
N ALA A 112 -13.20 6.31 -6.82
CA ALA A 112 -13.50 6.40 -8.26
C ALA A 112 -14.51 5.34 -8.70
N LYS A 113 -14.46 4.15 -8.09
CA LYS A 113 -15.39 3.06 -8.36
C LYS A 113 -16.72 3.17 -7.60
N GLY A 114 -16.78 3.97 -6.53
CA GLY A 114 -17.89 3.91 -5.57
C GLY A 114 -17.99 2.52 -4.94
N ALA A 115 -16.83 1.92 -4.63
CA ALA A 115 -16.72 0.55 -4.15
C ALA A 115 -17.34 0.36 -2.76
N SER A 116 -17.80 -0.86 -2.51
CA SER A 116 -18.18 -1.36 -1.20
C SER A 116 -17.21 -2.46 -0.76
N TYR A 117 -17.36 -2.92 0.48
CA TYR A 117 -16.60 -4.03 1.05
C TYR A 117 -16.51 -5.25 0.12
N MET A 118 -17.56 -5.54 -0.65
CA MET A 118 -17.61 -6.68 -1.58
C MET A 118 -16.59 -6.57 -2.72
N GLU A 119 -16.18 -5.35 -3.09
CA GLU A 119 -15.23 -5.08 -4.16
C GLU A 119 -13.78 -4.98 -3.67
N PHE A 120 -13.51 -5.18 -2.38
CA PHE A 120 -12.18 -4.94 -1.78
C PHE A 120 -11.03 -5.63 -2.51
N ASN A 121 -11.17 -6.93 -2.79
CA ASN A 121 -10.13 -7.69 -3.49
C ASN A 121 -9.92 -7.20 -4.94
N GLU A 122 -10.97 -6.70 -5.58
CA GLU A 122 -10.87 -6.17 -6.94
C GLU A 122 -10.15 -4.81 -6.96
N VAL A 123 -10.43 -3.94 -5.98
CA VAL A 123 -9.72 -2.67 -5.80
C VAL A 123 -8.24 -2.94 -5.48
N LEU A 124 -7.95 -3.85 -4.55
CA LEU A 124 -6.57 -4.22 -4.20
C LEU A 124 -5.79 -4.74 -5.41
N LYS A 125 -6.42 -5.57 -6.26
CA LYS A 125 -5.82 -6.04 -7.51
C LYS A 125 -5.57 -4.89 -8.50
N SER A 126 -6.48 -3.93 -8.58
CA SER A 126 -6.31 -2.74 -9.43
C SER A 126 -5.17 -1.84 -8.93
N THR A 127 -4.99 -1.75 -7.61
CA THR A 127 -3.90 -1.00 -6.97
C THR A 127 -2.56 -1.64 -7.33
N ARG A 128 -2.45 -2.96 -7.16
CA ARG A 128 -1.26 -3.73 -7.57
C ARG A 128 -0.91 -3.48 -9.04
N ASN A 129 -1.86 -3.65 -9.94
CA ASN A 129 -1.63 -3.50 -11.38
C ASN A 129 -1.15 -2.09 -11.76
N GLN A 130 -1.69 -1.06 -11.11
CA GLN A 130 -1.28 0.32 -11.35
C GLN A 130 0.13 0.57 -10.82
N LEU A 131 0.46 0.05 -9.64
CA LEU A 131 1.78 0.20 -9.04
C LEU A 131 2.87 -0.53 -9.85
N GLU A 132 2.58 -1.73 -10.36
CA GLU A 132 3.47 -2.46 -11.27
C GLU A 132 3.75 -1.67 -12.56
N ARG A 133 2.75 -0.93 -13.07
CA ARG A 133 2.93 -0.06 -14.25
C ARG A 133 3.79 1.16 -13.95
N GLU A 134 3.58 1.82 -12.81
CA GLU A 134 4.39 2.99 -12.43
C GLU A 134 5.84 2.60 -12.15
N LEU A 135 6.08 1.47 -11.49
CA LEU A 135 7.44 0.95 -11.29
C LEU A 135 8.13 0.59 -12.62
N ALA A 136 7.38 0.23 -13.66
CA ALA A 136 7.94 -0.10 -14.97
C ALA A 136 8.33 1.11 -15.83
N LEU A 137 8.09 2.34 -15.36
CA LEU A 137 8.49 3.56 -16.05
C LEU A 137 10.02 3.73 -16.04
N GLU A 138 10.60 4.09 -17.19
CA GLU A 138 12.05 4.14 -17.39
C GLU A 138 12.74 5.21 -16.51
N ASP A 139 12.07 6.33 -16.26
CA ASP A 139 12.63 7.51 -15.57
C ASP A 139 12.51 7.46 -14.03
N ILE A 140 12.08 6.33 -13.45
CA ILE A 140 11.91 6.21 -11.99
C ILE A 140 13.24 5.88 -11.31
N THR A 141 13.88 6.87 -10.70
CA THR A 141 15.13 6.68 -9.94
C THR A 141 14.92 6.66 -8.43
N SER A 142 13.77 7.16 -7.97
CA SER A 142 13.31 7.15 -6.59
C SER A 142 11.82 6.83 -6.54
N VAL A 143 11.34 6.29 -5.42
CA VAL A 143 9.90 6.12 -5.16
C VAL A 143 9.15 7.46 -5.25
N LYS A 144 9.83 8.58 -5.02
CA LYS A 144 9.27 9.94 -5.14
C LYS A 144 9.00 10.38 -6.56
N ASP A 145 9.62 9.72 -7.54
CA ASP A 145 9.43 9.99 -8.96
C ASP A 145 8.13 9.34 -9.48
N LEU A 146 7.53 8.42 -8.71
CA LEU A 146 6.29 7.77 -9.10
C LEU A 146 5.16 8.80 -9.21
N PRO A 147 4.36 8.78 -10.30
CA PRO A 147 3.23 9.69 -10.46
C PRO A 147 2.29 9.71 -9.25
N ALA A 148 2.03 8.56 -8.63
CA ALA A 148 1.17 8.44 -7.47
C ALA A 148 1.77 8.98 -6.17
N TYR A 149 3.07 9.32 -6.12
CA TYR A 149 3.67 10.00 -4.96
C TYR A 149 2.98 11.33 -4.64
N ASN A 150 2.45 12.01 -5.67
CA ASN A 150 1.68 13.25 -5.50
C ASN A 150 0.41 13.07 -4.65
N MET A 151 -0.09 11.85 -4.47
CA MET A 151 -1.25 11.57 -3.62
C MET A 151 -0.95 11.66 -2.12
N LEU A 152 0.32 11.70 -1.74
CA LEU A 152 0.79 11.82 -0.34
C LEU A 152 0.89 13.27 0.15
N MET A 153 0.91 14.23 -0.77
CA MET A 153 0.97 15.67 -0.50
C MET A 153 -0.43 16.24 -0.25
#